data_AF-A0A9P5BAR9-F1
#
_entry.id   AF-A0A9P5BAR9-F1
#
_cell.length_a   1.000
_cell.length_b   1.000
_cell.length_c   1.000
_cell.angle_alpha   90.00
_cell.angle_beta   90.00
_cell.angle_gamma   90.00
#
_symmetry.space_group_name_H-M   'P 1'
#
loop_
_entity.id
_entity.type
_entity.pdbx_description
1 polymer ?
#
loop_
_entity_poly.entity_id
_entity_poly.type
_entity_poly.pdbx_seq_one_letter_code
_entity_poly.pdbx_strand_id
1 'polypeptide(L)'
;MFASFPQVAGYLALVLGLLPNLVLVQCGPDNDGARCLLNVCCSSAGYCETTSVYCSDGCQSAYGSCSVPTVPSCSSDGKTATNGHRVGYWRIQTNGLTHLILAFADFDSSSFAVGAQNPQDVEYYMQFTALQSSSLQTWIAIGGGSFSTETWSSMAALLDSRSAFISSLKSFMETYSFQGVTLDWEFPATADAANLVSLVQELQAAFGKDIQGFNAAGMGKYVDFFNFMAYDLHGWRIDQEPAKNTVTYQANIVDIANDLMPL
;
A
#
# COMPACT_ATOMS: atom_id res chain seq x y z
N MET A 1 -21.16 -27.50 -41.13
CA MET A 1 -21.07 -26.56 -42.26
C MET A 1 -21.79 -25.27 -41.86
N PHE A 2 -21.17 -24.15 -42.16
CA PHE A 2 -21.48 -22.80 -41.67
C PHE A 2 -22.90 -22.31 -42.00
N ALA A 3 -23.44 -21.49 -41.10
CA ALA A 3 -24.35 -20.40 -41.45
C ALA A 3 -23.89 -19.12 -40.74
N SER A 4 -23.97 -18.01 -41.46
CA SER A 4 -23.16 -16.80 -41.37
C SER A 4 -23.98 -15.57 -40.96
N PHE A 5 -23.40 -14.74 -40.05
CA PHE A 5 -23.40 -13.26 -39.93
C PHE A 5 -24.74 -12.45 -39.88
N PRO A 6 -24.81 -11.36 -39.07
CA PRO A 6 -24.18 -10.09 -39.44
C PRO A 6 -23.42 -9.34 -38.31
N GLN A 7 -22.42 -8.58 -38.76
CA GLN A 7 -21.79 -7.48 -38.04
C GLN A 7 -22.80 -6.34 -37.82
N VAL A 8 -22.74 -5.67 -36.67
CA VAL A 8 -23.20 -4.28 -36.53
C VAL A 8 -22.13 -3.50 -35.79
N ALA A 9 -21.65 -2.44 -36.45
CA ALA A 9 -20.70 -1.47 -35.94
C ALA A 9 -21.43 -0.36 -35.17
N GLY A 10 -20.77 0.13 -34.10
CA GLY A 10 -20.80 1.52 -33.61
C GLY A 10 -22.09 2.07 -33.00
N TYR A 11 -22.06 2.46 -31.73
CA TYR A 11 -21.90 3.85 -31.27
C TYR A 11 -22.16 3.97 -29.75
N LEU A 12 -21.13 4.46 -29.05
CA LEU A 12 -21.18 5.44 -27.96
C LEU A 12 -22.45 5.49 -27.08
N ALA A 13 -22.36 4.93 -25.87
CA ALA A 13 -23.17 5.36 -24.73
C ALA A 13 -22.24 5.79 -23.60
N LEU A 14 -22.15 7.11 -23.49
CA LEU A 14 -21.55 7.92 -22.43
C LEU A 14 -22.04 7.45 -21.05
N VAL A 15 -21.18 6.79 -20.26
CA VAL A 15 -21.38 6.72 -18.80
C VAL A 15 -20.58 7.87 -18.19
N LEU A 16 -21.14 9.08 -18.33
CA LEU A 16 -20.83 10.20 -17.46
C LEU A 16 -21.72 10.06 -16.23
N GLY A 17 -21.14 9.61 -15.12
CA GLY A 17 -21.89 9.34 -13.90
C GLY A 17 -21.01 8.93 -12.72
N LEU A 18 -20.25 9.89 -12.20
CA LEU A 18 -19.78 9.99 -10.81
C LEU A 18 -18.73 8.97 -10.32
N LEU A 19 -17.47 9.26 -10.63
CA LEU A 19 -16.38 9.17 -9.65
C LEU A 19 -15.64 10.52 -9.68
N PRO A 20 -15.89 11.46 -8.76
CA PRO A 20 -14.99 12.58 -8.58
C PRO A 20 -13.75 12.02 -7.85
N ASN A 21 -12.56 12.28 -8.40
CA ASN A 21 -11.25 12.04 -7.80
C ASN A 21 -10.58 10.67 -8.03
N LEU A 22 -10.56 10.18 -9.27
CA LEU A 22 -9.33 9.50 -9.71
C LEU A 22 -8.37 10.56 -10.22
N VAL A 23 -7.56 11.14 -9.33
CA VAL A 23 -6.53 12.12 -9.70
C VAL A 23 -5.38 11.36 -10.39
N LEU A 24 -5.57 11.06 -11.67
CA LEU A 24 -4.45 11.18 -12.61
C LEU A 24 -3.94 12.61 -12.44
N VAL A 25 -2.67 12.81 -12.12
CA VAL A 25 -2.09 14.13 -11.83
C VAL A 25 -2.23 14.99 -13.10
N GLN A 26 -3.33 15.73 -13.18
CA GLN A 26 -3.71 16.55 -14.31
C GLN A 26 -3.11 17.95 -14.18
N CYS A 27 -2.87 18.60 -15.32
CA CYS A 27 -2.26 19.91 -15.41
C CYS A 27 -2.80 20.70 -16.60
N GLY A 28 -2.49 21.99 -16.64
CA GLY A 28 -2.90 22.84 -17.75
C GLY A 28 -4.14 23.69 -17.47
N PRO A 29 -4.54 24.52 -18.44
CA PRO A 29 -5.61 25.50 -18.27
C PRO A 29 -6.99 24.85 -18.08
N ASP A 30 -7.18 23.64 -18.61
CA ASP A 30 -8.44 22.89 -18.52
C ASP A 30 -8.61 22.18 -17.16
N ASN A 31 -7.58 22.21 -16.31
CA ASN A 31 -7.53 21.57 -14.99
C ASN A 31 -7.25 22.61 -13.90
N ASP A 32 -8.03 23.70 -13.89
CA ASP A 32 -7.92 24.82 -12.94
C ASP A 32 -6.52 25.47 -12.87
N GLY A 33 -5.74 25.35 -13.95
CA GLY A 33 -4.36 25.83 -14.00
C GLY A 33 -3.40 25.04 -13.11
N ALA A 34 -3.74 23.80 -12.75
CA ALA A 34 -2.89 22.92 -11.96
C ALA A 34 -1.52 22.74 -12.61
N ARG A 35 -0.48 22.75 -11.77
CA ARG A 35 0.91 22.51 -12.18
C ARG A 35 1.34 21.12 -11.77
N CYS A 36 2.16 20.49 -12.61
CA CYS A 36 2.79 19.22 -12.32
C CYS A 36 3.75 19.32 -11.13
N LEU A 37 3.50 18.45 -10.15
CA LEU A 37 4.34 18.29 -8.98
C LEU A 37 5.76 17.83 -9.37
N LEU A 38 6.74 18.13 -8.52
CA LEU A 38 8.17 17.88 -8.78
C LEU A 38 8.69 18.51 -10.08
N ASN A 39 7.95 19.48 -10.63
CA ASN A 39 8.22 20.13 -11.90
C ASN A 39 8.42 19.12 -13.05
N VAL A 40 7.64 18.03 -13.07
CA VAL A 40 7.63 17.07 -14.18
C VAL A 40 6.85 17.63 -15.39
N CYS A 41 6.80 16.89 -16.50
CA CYS A 41 6.28 17.43 -17.74
C CYS A 41 4.76 17.46 -17.80
N CYS A 42 4.21 18.61 -18.20
CA CYS A 42 2.79 18.74 -18.49
C CYS A 42 2.53 18.54 -19.98
N SER A 43 1.90 17.43 -20.36
CA SER A 43 1.60 17.13 -21.75
C SER A 43 0.51 18.04 -22.34
N SER A 44 0.40 18.04 -23.68
CA SER A 44 -0.69 18.72 -24.40
C SER A 44 -2.08 18.24 -24.03
N ALA A 45 -2.21 16.98 -23.59
CA ALA A 45 -3.46 16.39 -23.13
C ALA A 45 -3.79 16.70 -21.66
N GLY A 46 -2.95 17.48 -20.97
CA GLY A 46 -3.18 17.92 -19.60
C GLY A 46 -2.82 16.90 -18.53
N TYR A 47 -1.80 16.07 -18.78
CA TYR A 47 -1.31 15.06 -17.84
C TYR A 47 0.16 15.27 -17.47
N CYS A 48 0.50 15.00 -16.20
CA CYS A 48 1.84 15.11 -15.64
C CYS A 48 2.63 13.81 -15.71
N GLU A 49 3.79 13.82 -16.38
CA GLU A 49 4.66 12.64 -16.43
C GLU A 49 6.14 12.98 -16.66
N THR A 50 7.01 11.97 -16.58
CA THR A 50 8.47 12.12 -16.71
C THR A 50 9.03 11.57 -18.01
N THR A 51 8.21 10.97 -18.86
CA THR A 51 8.68 10.34 -20.10
C THR A 51 8.73 11.36 -21.25
N SER A 52 9.56 11.08 -22.26
CA SER A 52 9.75 11.97 -23.40
C SER A 52 8.45 12.27 -24.16
N VAL A 53 7.49 11.35 -24.14
CA VAL A 53 6.18 11.52 -24.82
C VAL A 53 5.43 12.73 -24.24
N TYR A 54 5.48 12.94 -22.93
CA TYR A 54 4.76 14.02 -22.24
C TYR A 54 5.55 15.33 -22.21
N CYS A 55 6.87 15.24 -22.36
CA CYS A 55 7.75 16.39 -22.49
C CYS A 55 7.91 16.88 -23.95
N SER A 56 7.27 16.20 -24.91
CA SER A 56 7.43 16.48 -26.34
C SER A 56 6.39 17.47 -26.87
N ASP A 57 5.98 17.34 -28.14
CA ASP A 57 5.18 18.35 -28.85
C ASP A 57 3.88 18.68 -28.12
N GLY A 58 3.71 19.97 -27.84
CA GLY A 58 2.56 20.52 -27.12
C GLY A 58 2.67 20.47 -25.60
N CYS A 59 3.86 20.18 -25.05
CA CYS A 59 4.13 20.33 -23.62
C CYS A 59 3.86 21.77 -23.14
N GLN A 60 3.18 21.89 -22.00
CA GLN A 60 2.68 23.13 -21.45
C GLN A 60 3.60 23.65 -20.32
N SER A 61 4.64 24.39 -20.69
CA SER A 61 5.69 24.85 -19.76
C SER A 61 5.21 25.81 -18.65
N ALA A 62 4.03 26.42 -18.82
CA ALA A 62 3.40 27.20 -17.75
C ALA A 62 2.94 26.32 -16.56
N TYR A 63 2.71 25.03 -16.82
CA TYR A 63 2.11 24.08 -15.90
C TYR A 63 3.02 22.89 -15.59
N GLY A 64 4.27 22.88 -16.06
CA GLY A 64 5.26 21.84 -15.75
C GLY A 64 6.62 22.13 -16.43
N SER A 65 7.58 21.22 -16.30
CA SER A 65 8.78 21.24 -17.15
C SER A 65 8.43 20.80 -18.58
N CYS A 66 9.27 21.10 -19.57
CA CYS A 66 9.23 20.44 -20.88
C CYS A 66 10.54 19.70 -21.19
N SER A 67 11.31 19.47 -20.14
CA SER A 67 12.52 18.66 -20.15
C SER A 67 12.26 17.41 -19.33
N VAL A 68 12.54 16.26 -19.92
CA VAL A 68 12.60 14.97 -19.22
C VAL A 68 13.53 15.15 -18.02
N PRO A 69 13.04 14.98 -16.76
CA PRO A 69 13.88 15.12 -15.59
C PRO A 69 15.06 14.16 -15.66
N THR A 70 16.27 14.68 -15.51
CA THR A 70 17.46 13.85 -15.38
C THR A 70 17.43 13.13 -14.05
N VAL A 71 17.27 11.81 -14.10
CA VAL A 71 17.35 10.94 -12.93
C VAL A 71 18.75 11.07 -12.32
N PRO A 72 18.89 11.45 -11.03
CA PRO A 72 20.19 11.48 -10.38
C PRO A 72 20.81 10.08 -10.39
N SER A 73 22.01 9.95 -10.95
CA SER A 73 22.79 8.71 -10.87
C SER A 73 23.71 8.75 -9.67
N CYS A 74 23.66 7.76 -8.79
CA CYS A 74 24.69 7.59 -7.77
C CYS A 74 26.01 7.18 -8.43
N SER A 75 27.13 7.82 -8.04
CA SER A 75 28.46 7.41 -8.49
C SER A 75 28.76 5.98 -8.02
N SER A 76 29.55 5.25 -8.79
CA SER A 76 30.10 3.93 -8.39
C SER A 76 30.89 3.99 -7.09
N ASP A 77 31.32 5.19 -6.68
CA ASP A 77 32.11 5.45 -5.47
C ASP A 77 31.26 5.99 -4.30
N GLY A 78 29.93 5.98 -4.45
CA GLY A 78 28.99 6.43 -3.43
C GLY A 78 29.12 5.59 -2.16
N LYS A 79 29.83 6.12 -1.17
CA LYS A 79 30.09 5.50 0.15
C LYS A 79 28.83 5.24 1.00
N THR A 80 27.65 5.49 0.47
CA THR A 80 26.35 5.25 1.14
C THR A 80 25.72 3.90 0.80
N ALA A 81 26.25 3.16 -0.18
CA ALA A 81 25.78 1.81 -0.52
C ALA A 81 26.70 0.74 0.09
N THR A 82 26.28 0.14 1.20
CA THR A 82 26.92 -1.07 1.71
C THR A 82 26.69 -2.21 0.70
N ASN A 83 27.78 -2.83 0.20
CA ASN A 83 27.74 -4.02 -0.67
C ASN A 83 26.91 -3.92 -1.96
N GLY A 84 26.87 -2.75 -2.62
CA GLY A 84 26.21 -2.63 -3.93
C GLY A 84 24.67 -2.57 -3.88
N HIS A 85 24.07 -2.51 -2.70
CA HIS A 85 22.65 -2.24 -2.54
C HIS A 85 22.39 -0.75 -2.82
N ARG A 86 21.85 -0.46 -4.00
CA ARG A 86 21.46 0.90 -4.40
C ARG A 86 19.99 1.10 -3.99
N VAL A 87 19.75 1.75 -2.86
CA VAL A 87 18.41 2.21 -2.48
C VAL A 87 18.21 3.61 -3.04
N GLY A 88 17.58 3.71 -4.20
CA GLY A 88 17.11 4.96 -4.76
C GLY A 88 15.60 5.07 -4.57
N TYR A 89 15.13 6.07 -3.83
CA TYR A 89 13.71 6.39 -3.58
C TYR A 89 12.90 6.71 -4.85
N TRP A 90 13.50 6.62 -6.05
CA TRP A 90 12.92 7.10 -7.31
C TRP A 90 12.74 6.00 -8.36
N ARG A 91 13.14 4.75 -8.09
CA ARG A 91 13.01 3.63 -9.05
C ARG A 91 12.77 2.29 -8.36
N ILE A 92 11.50 1.97 -8.11
CA ILE A 92 11.09 0.62 -7.74
C ILE A 92 11.12 -0.24 -9.00
N GLN A 93 11.95 -1.29 -9.00
CA GLN A 93 11.92 -2.31 -10.05
C GLN A 93 10.80 -3.29 -9.73
N THR A 94 9.74 -3.28 -10.53
CA THR A 94 8.53 -4.08 -10.29
C THR A 94 8.54 -5.44 -10.99
N ASN A 95 9.57 -5.72 -11.80
CA ASN A 95 9.67 -6.96 -12.56
C ASN A 95 9.70 -8.18 -11.64
N GLY A 96 8.74 -9.09 -11.84
CA GLY A 96 8.63 -10.32 -11.06
C GLY A 96 7.92 -10.17 -9.70
N LEU A 97 7.48 -8.96 -9.35
CA LEU A 97 6.66 -8.73 -8.16
C LEU A 97 5.18 -8.90 -8.51
N THR A 98 4.42 -9.51 -7.60
CA THR A 98 2.96 -9.62 -7.69
C THR A 98 2.23 -8.66 -6.74
N HIS A 99 2.88 -8.31 -5.63
CA HIS A 99 2.39 -7.38 -4.63
C HIS A 99 3.51 -6.44 -4.22
N LEU A 100 3.19 -5.16 -4.14
CA LEU A 100 4.05 -4.12 -3.58
C LEU A 100 3.28 -3.50 -2.41
N ILE A 101 3.89 -3.48 -1.23
CA ILE A 101 3.23 -3.02 0.00
C ILE A 101 3.94 -1.75 0.47
N LEU A 102 3.21 -0.65 0.58
CA LEU A 102 3.72 0.61 1.10
C LEU A 102 3.61 0.62 2.62
N ALA A 103 4.72 0.92 3.28
CA ALA A 103 4.84 1.00 4.72
C ALA A 103 5.20 2.46 5.09
N PHE A 104 4.40 3.20 5.87
CA PHE A 104 3.14 2.82 6.51
C PHE A 104 2.09 3.94 6.45
N ALA A 105 0.84 3.58 6.70
CA ALA A 105 -0.18 4.49 7.22
C ALA A 105 -0.52 4.09 8.66
N ASP A 106 -1.11 5.00 9.41
CA ASP A 106 -1.46 4.81 10.82
C ASP A 106 -2.94 5.14 11.05
N PHE A 107 -3.42 5.06 12.29
CA PHE A 107 -4.74 5.55 12.65
C PHE A 107 -4.74 6.29 13.99
N ASP A 108 -5.67 7.24 14.11
CA ASP A 108 -5.84 8.04 15.31
C ASP A 108 -6.32 7.20 16.51
N SER A 109 -5.73 7.44 17.68
CA SER A 109 -5.99 6.64 18.89
C SER A 109 -7.38 6.79 19.48
N SER A 110 -8.12 7.84 19.12
CA SER A 110 -9.44 8.14 19.68
C SER A 110 -10.57 7.86 18.70
N SER A 111 -10.41 8.32 17.46
CA SER A 111 -11.41 8.19 16.39
C SER A 111 -11.23 6.93 15.55
N PHE A 112 -10.05 6.29 15.62
CA PHE A 112 -9.65 5.18 14.76
C PHE A 112 -9.66 5.52 13.27
N ALA A 113 -9.60 6.81 12.93
CA ALA A 113 -9.51 7.26 11.55
C ALA A 113 -8.12 6.96 10.99
N VAL A 114 -8.07 6.26 9.85
CA VAL A 114 -6.84 5.95 9.11
C VAL A 114 -6.32 7.19 8.40
N GLY A 115 -5.02 7.43 8.52
CA GLY A 115 -4.34 8.58 7.92
C GLY A 115 -2.87 8.28 7.64
N ALA A 116 -2.23 9.21 6.93
CA ALA A 116 -0.81 9.10 6.67
C ALA A 116 0.00 9.21 7.97
N GLN A 117 1.03 8.36 8.12
CA GLN A 117 1.94 8.44 9.26
C GLN A 117 2.70 9.77 9.25
N ASN A 118 3.24 10.17 8.10
CA ASN A 118 3.73 11.51 7.86
C ASN A 118 2.83 12.22 6.82
N PRO A 119 2.38 13.47 7.06
CA PRO A 119 1.62 14.23 6.07
C PRO A 119 2.27 14.33 4.69
N GLN A 120 3.61 14.24 4.61
CA GLN A 120 4.35 14.24 3.35
C GLN A 120 4.11 12.96 2.53
N ASP A 121 3.72 11.85 3.15
CA ASP A 121 3.51 10.57 2.46
C ASP A 121 2.34 10.61 1.48
N VAL A 122 1.36 11.49 1.75
CA VAL A 122 0.16 11.70 0.93
C VAL A 122 0.52 11.99 -0.53
N GLU A 123 1.61 12.71 -0.79
CA GLU A 123 2.03 13.04 -2.15
C GLU A 123 2.56 11.83 -2.93
N TYR A 124 2.98 10.77 -2.24
CA TYR A 124 3.55 9.57 -2.81
C TYR A 124 2.54 8.44 -2.97
N TYR A 125 1.40 8.45 -2.26
CA TYR A 125 0.45 7.35 -2.31
C TYR A 125 -0.08 7.07 -3.71
N MET A 126 -0.53 8.10 -4.44
CA MET A 126 -0.99 7.91 -5.81
C MET A 126 0.15 7.62 -6.80
N GLN A 127 1.37 8.09 -6.52
CA GLN A 127 2.54 7.71 -7.33
C GLN A 127 2.89 6.24 -7.14
N PHE A 128 2.75 5.75 -5.91
CA PHE A 128 2.96 4.35 -5.56
C PHE A 128 1.89 3.46 -6.19
N THR A 129 0.60 3.81 -6.07
CA THR A 129 -0.49 3.01 -6.64
C THR A 129 -0.53 3.05 -8.16
N ALA A 130 0.04 4.08 -8.80
CA ALA A 130 0.26 4.11 -10.24
C ALA A 130 1.26 3.05 -10.74
N LEU A 131 2.05 2.41 -9.86
CA LEU A 131 2.93 1.29 -10.24
C LEU A 131 2.15 0.00 -10.54
N GLN A 132 0.87 -0.07 -10.19
CA GLN A 132 0.03 -1.23 -10.43
C GLN A 132 0.01 -1.64 -11.91
N SER A 133 -0.20 -2.93 -12.16
CA SER A 133 -0.35 -3.47 -13.50
C SER A 133 -1.25 -4.70 -13.48
N SER A 134 -1.51 -5.29 -14.64
CA SER A 134 -2.25 -6.56 -14.73
C SER A 134 -1.63 -7.71 -13.90
N SER A 135 -0.35 -7.61 -13.53
CA SER A 135 0.36 -8.60 -12.72
C SER A 135 0.89 -8.08 -11.39
N LEU A 136 0.67 -6.79 -11.05
CA LEU A 136 1.19 -6.17 -9.84
C LEU A 136 0.08 -5.42 -9.10
N GLN A 137 -0.15 -5.81 -7.86
CA GLN A 137 -1.02 -5.10 -6.93
C GLN A 137 -0.23 -4.17 -6.02
N THR A 138 -0.84 -3.05 -5.63
CA THR A 138 -0.26 -2.04 -4.74
C THR A 138 -1.12 -1.92 -3.48
N TRP A 139 -0.53 -2.28 -2.33
CA TRP A 139 -1.20 -2.41 -1.04
C TRP A 139 -0.63 -1.42 -0.03
N ILE A 140 -1.38 -1.11 1.02
CA ILE A 140 -0.94 -0.28 2.15
C ILE A 140 -0.79 -1.14 3.40
N ALA A 141 0.30 -0.98 4.14
CA ALA A 141 0.47 -1.54 5.47
C ALA A 141 0.08 -0.51 6.54
N ILE A 142 -0.69 -0.94 7.53
CA ILE A 142 -1.12 -0.13 8.67
C ILE A 142 -0.31 -0.52 9.91
N GLY A 143 0.33 0.45 10.58
CA GLY A 143 1.04 0.23 11.84
C GLY A 143 2.56 0.10 11.71
N GLY A 144 3.08 -1.10 12.00
CA GLY A 144 4.51 -1.40 12.12
C GLY A 144 5.09 -1.13 13.51
N GLY A 145 6.31 -1.59 13.77
CA GLY A 145 6.93 -1.63 15.11
C GLY A 145 7.14 -0.29 15.85
N SER A 146 6.80 0.85 15.24
CA SER A 146 6.79 2.17 15.92
C SER A 146 5.39 2.63 16.34
N PHE A 147 4.33 1.92 15.96
CA PHE A 147 2.95 2.27 16.26
C PHE A 147 2.46 1.62 17.58
N SER A 148 1.52 2.28 18.27
CA SER A 148 1.10 1.87 19.61
C SER A 148 0.28 0.57 19.60
N THR A 149 0.75 -0.43 20.34
CA THR A 149 0.01 -1.69 20.56
C THR A 149 -1.27 -1.48 21.36
N GLU A 150 -1.29 -0.53 22.31
CA GLU A 150 -2.46 -0.18 23.10
C GLU A 150 -3.57 0.44 22.24
N THR A 151 -3.16 1.22 21.23
CA THR A 151 -4.07 1.81 20.25
C THR A 151 -4.71 0.72 19.38
N TRP A 152 -3.93 -0.27 18.95
CA TRP A 152 -4.46 -1.47 18.30
C TRP A 152 -5.43 -2.25 19.19
N SER A 153 -5.06 -2.58 20.43
CA SER A 153 -5.93 -3.31 21.36
C SER A 153 -7.25 -2.58 21.58
N SER A 154 -7.20 -1.24 21.75
CA SER A 154 -8.39 -0.40 21.96
C SER A 154 -9.31 -0.38 20.75
N MET A 155 -8.74 -0.31 19.53
CA MET A 155 -9.50 -0.36 18.28
C MET A 155 -10.15 -1.73 18.08
N ALA A 156 -9.40 -2.82 18.32
CA ALA A 156 -9.88 -4.18 18.08
C ALA A 156 -10.94 -4.64 19.10
N ALA A 157 -10.95 -4.09 20.32
CA ALA A 157 -11.74 -4.59 21.45
C ALA A 157 -13.27 -4.51 21.26
N LEU A 158 -13.78 -3.49 20.54
CA LEU A 158 -15.21 -3.22 20.45
C LEU A 158 -15.69 -3.18 19.00
N LEU A 159 -16.91 -3.66 18.76
CA LEU A 159 -17.53 -3.65 17.43
C LEU A 159 -17.57 -2.25 16.82
N ASP A 160 -17.95 -1.24 17.60
CA ASP A 160 -18.06 0.14 17.11
C ASP A 160 -16.68 0.71 16.71
N SER A 161 -15.65 0.43 17.51
CA SER A 161 -14.28 0.83 17.23
C SER A 161 -13.74 0.18 15.95
N ARG A 162 -13.97 -1.12 15.78
CA ARG A 162 -13.60 -1.84 14.55
C ARG A 162 -14.37 -1.31 13.34
N SER A 163 -15.67 -1.05 13.48
CA SER A 163 -16.48 -0.49 12.40
C SER A 163 -16.01 0.91 11.99
N ALA A 164 -15.60 1.75 12.94
CA ALA A 164 -15.04 3.07 12.67
C ALA A 164 -13.72 2.97 11.90
N PHE A 165 -12.80 2.11 12.36
CA PHE A 165 -11.54 1.81 11.68
C PHE A 165 -11.77 1.30 10.26
N ILE A 166 -12.59 0.26 10.07
CA ILE A 166 -12.88 -0.36 8.77
C ILE A 166 -13.46 0.66 7.79
N SER A 167 -14.40 1.50 8.25
CA SER A 167 -15.02 2.52 7.41
C SER A 167 -14.02 3.59 6.97
N SER A 168 -13.15 4.01 7.88
CA SER A 168 -12.09 4.98 7.58
C SER A 168 -11.03 4.39 6.66
N LEU A 169 -10.61 3.14 6.90
CA LEU A 169 -9.66 2.41 6.08
C LEU A 169 -10.17 2.29 4.64
N LYS A 170 -11.45 1.96 4.48
CA LYS A 170 -12.07 1.86 3.16
C LYS A 170 -12.00 3.17 2.40
N SER A 171 -12.40 4.26 3.06
CA SER A 171 -12.31 5.61 2.49
C SER A 171 -10.88 5.98 2.10
N PHE A 172 -9.90 5.63 2.94
CA PHE A 172 -8.48 5.89 2.68
C PHE A 172 -7.98 5.10 1.46
N MET A 173 -8.29 3.81 1.38
CA MET A 173 -7.90 2.96 0.25
C MET A 173 -8.53 3.42 -1.07
N GLU A 174 -9.82 3.78 -1.05
CA GLU A 174 -10.54 4.32 -2.21
C GLU A 174 -9.93 5.66 -2.65
N THR A 175 -9.60 6.54 -1.70
CA THR A 175 -9.00 7.86 -1.98
C THR A 175 -7.67 7.75 -2.70
N TYR A 176 -6.84 6.79 -2.30
CA TYR A 176 -5.47 6.65 -2.82
C TYR A 176 -5.28 5.49 -3.81
N SER A 177 -6.37 4.80 -4.18
CA SER A 177 -6.40 3.68 -5.13
C SER A 177 -5.56 2.45 -4.70
N PHE A 178 -5.53 2.14 -3.40
CA PHE A 178 -4.93 0.90 -2.92
C PHE A 178 -5.83 -0.31 -3.21
N GLN A 179 -5.23 -1.42 -3.64
CA GLN A 179 -5.94 -2.65 -4.01
C GLN A 179 -6.11 -3.62 -2.84
N GLY A 180 -5.36 -3.43 -1.75
CA GLY A 180 -5.45 -4.27 -0.56
C GLY A 180 -4.73 -3.66 0.64
N VAL A 181 -4.88 -4.29 1.79
CA VAL A 181 -4.35 -3.82 3.08
C VAL A 181 -3.63 -4.93 3.83
N THR A 182 -2.51 -4.56 4.46
CA THR A 182 -1.78 -5.40 5.42
C THR A 182 -1.95 -4.80 6.81
N LEU A 183 -2.41 -5.61 7.77
CA LEU A 183 -2.40 -5.21 9.19
C LEU A 183 -1.06 -5.59 9.81
N ASP A 184 -0.24 -4.60 10.14
CA ASP A 184 1.06 -4.80 10.75
C ASP A 184 1.04 -4.42 12.24
N TRP A 185 0.27 -5.20 13.02
CA TRP A 185 0.20 -5.07 14.47
C TRP A 185 1.35 -5.85 15.10
N GLU A 186 2.34 -5.14 15.65
CA GLU A 186 3.54 -5.69 16.29
C GLU A 186 3.57 -5.46 17.81
N PHE A 187 3.00 -6.32 18.66
CA PHE A 187 2.22 -7.51 18.35
C PHE A 187 0.95 -7.55 19.22
N PRO A 188 -0.13 -8.21 18.76
CA PRO A 188 -1.29 -8.45 19.61
C PRO A 188 -0.91 -9.29 20.83
N ALA A 189 -1.43 -8.91 22.00
CA ALA A 189 -1.28 -9.74 23.19
C ALA A 189 -2.19 -10.97 23.11
N THR A 190 -1.98 -11.97 23.97
CA THR A 190 -2.86 -13.16 24.04
C THR A 190 -4.33 -12.78 24.25
N ALA A 191 -4.60 -11.71 25.01
CA ALA A 191 -5.95 -11.20 25.24
C ALA A 191 -6.61 -10.61 23.97
N ASP A 192 -5.82 -10.21 22.98
CA ASP A 192 -6.29 -9.60 21.73
C ASP A 192 -6.62 -10.64 20.65
N ALA A 193 -6.26 -11.91 20.84
CA ALA A 193 -6.38 -12.93 19.79
C ALA A 193 -7.81 -13.07 19.23
N ALA A 194 -8.83 -13.07 20.09
CA ALA A 194 -10.23 -13.14 19.65
C ALA A 194 -10.71 -11.85 18.96
N ASN A 195 -10.18 -10.71 19.41
CA ASN A 195 -10.50 -9.39 18.84
C ASN A 195 -9.90 -9.24 17.44
N LEU A 196 -8.66 -9.71 17.25
CA LEU A 196 -8.02 -9.73 15.94
C LEU A 196 -8.76 -10.63 14.94
N VAL A 197 -9.25 -11.80 15.39
CA VAL A 197 -10.12 -12.66 14.55
C VAL A 197 -11.40 -11.92 14.16
N SER A 198 -12.03 -11.22 15.10
CA SER A 198 -13.26 -10.45 14.81
C SER A 198 -12.98 -9.32 13.83
N LEU A 199 -11.87 -8.60 13.99
CA LEU A 199 -11.43 -7.55 13.07
C LEU A 199 -11.22 -8.07 11.66
N VAL A 200 -10.49 -9.18 11.50
CA VAL A 200 -10.23 -9.77 10.16
C VAL A 200 -11.51 -10.30 9.53
N GLN A 201 -12.44 -10.88 10.31
CA GLN A 201 -13.76 -11.28 9.82
C GLN A 201 -14.57 -10.08 9.30
N GLU A 202 -14.59 -8.99 10.04
CA GLU A 202 -15.35 -7.78 9.67
C GLU A 202 -14.70 -7.05 8.48
N LEU A 203 -13.37 -7.01 8.42
CA LEU A 203 -12.64 -6.55 7.24
C LEU A 203 -13.03 -7.38 6.01
N GLN A 204 -13.02 -8.71 6.12
CA GLN A 204 -13.36 -9.59 5.01
C GLN A 204 -14.78 -9.35 4.50
N ALA A 205 -15.72 -9.10 5.41
CA ALA A 205 -17.08 -8.74 5.06
C ALA A 205 -17.17 -7.38 4.35
N ALA A 206 -16.30 -6.42 4.68
CA ALA A 206 -16.29 -5.07 4.12
C ALA A 206 -15.56 -4.94 2.77
N PHE A 207 -14.49 -5.72 2.57
CA PHE A 207 -13.58 -5.61 1.43
C PHE A 207 -13.59 -6.81 0.47
N GLY A 208 -14.05 -7.99 0.91
CA GLY A 208 -13.86 -9.22 0.16
C GLY A 208 -12.58 -9.95 0.57
N LYS A 209 -11.91 -10.63 -0.36
CA LYS A 209 -10.80 -11.53 0.00
C LYS A 209 -9.48 -10.81 0.30
N ASP A 210 -9.29 -9.58 -0.19
CA ASP A 210 -8.04 -8.78 -0.25
C ASP A 210 -7.44 -8.29 1.11
N ILE A 211 -7.25 -9.16 2.12
CA ILE A 211 -6.84 -8.81 3.51
C ILE A 211 -5.78 -9.77 4.09
N GLN A 212 -4.95 -9.30 5.04
CA GLN A 212 -3.96 -10.09 5.82
C GLN A 212 -4.00 -9.79 7.34
N GLY A 213 -3.72 -10.79 8.21
CA GLY A 213 -3.61 -10.61 9.68
C GLY A 213 -3.30 -11.91 10.46
N PHE A 214 -3.01 -11.89 11.79
CA PHE A 214 -2.53 -13.05 12.60
C PHE A 214 -3.54 -13.82 13.53
N ASN A 215 -3.29 -15.14 13.75
CA ASN A 215 -4.19 -16.30 14.00
C ASN A 215 -4.48 -17.09 12.71
N ALA A 216 -3.44 -17.79 12.23
CA ALA A 216 -3.46 -18.42 10.92
C ALA A 216 -4.60 -19.44 10.74
N ALA A 217 -4.82 -20.32 11.72
CA ALA A 217 -5.86 -21.34 11.64
C ALA A 217 -7.28 -20.76 11.68
N GLY A 218 -7.52 -19.76 12.53
CA GLY A 218 -8.82 -19.09 12.64
C GLY A 218 -9.14 -18.18 11.46
N MET A 219 -8.11 -17.66 10.79
CA MET A 219 -8.24 -16.58 9.82
C MET A 219 -7.88 -16.94 8.40
N GLY A 220 -7.28 -18.11 8.13
CA GLY A 220 -6.90 -18.52 6.78
C GLY A 220 -8.07 -18.54 5.77
N LYS A 221 -9.32 -18.63 6.25
CA LYS A 221 -10.53 -18.49 5.41
C LYS A 221 -10.96 -17.05 5.10
N TYR A 222 -10.36 -16.08 5.77
CA TYR A 222 -10.69 -14.66 5.72
C TYR A 222 -9.57 -13.76 5.19
N VAL A 223 -8.37 -14.32 4.98
CA VAL A 223 -7.20 -13.61 4.42
C VAL A 223 -6.74 -14.28 3.12
N ASP A 224 -6.11 -13.55 2.20
CA ASP A 224 -5.53 -14.16 0.99
C ASP A 224 -4.21 -14.86 1.28
N PHE A 225 -3.35 -14.23 2.08
CA PHE A 225 -2.04 -14.73 2.43
C PHE A 225 -1.55 -14.14 3.75
N PHE A 226 -0.45 -14.69 4.27
CA PHE A 226 0.23 -14.18 5.45
C PHE A 226 1.64 -13.74 5.06
N ASN A 227 2.00 -12.50 5.39
CA ASN A 227 3.39 -12.06 5.36
C ASN A 227 4.11 -12.59 6.60
N PHE A 228 4.95 -13.61 6.40
CA PHE A 228 5.70 -14.22 7.49
C PHE A 228 7.02 -13.47 7.72
N MET A 229 7.13 -12.76 8.86
CA MET A 229 8.31 -11.97 9.24
C MET A 229 9.48 -12.86 9.72
N ALA A 230 10.06 -13.64 8.80
CA ALA A 230 11.21 -14.54 9.05
C ALA A 230 12.56 -13.81 9.15
N TYR A 231 12.61 -12.71 9.89
CA TYR A 231 13.82 -11.90 10.09
C TYR A 231 13.87 -11.42 11.55
N ASP A 232 14.94 -10.69 11.90
CA ASP A 232 15.19 -10.17 13.25
C ASP A 232 15.27 -11.21 14.38
N LEU A 233 15.46 -12.49 14.02
CA LEU A 233 15.70 -13.60 14.95
C LEU A 233 16.94 -13.42 15.85
N HIS A 234 17.83 -12.49 15.48
CA HIS A 234 19.04 -12.10 16.22
C HIS A 234 19.22 -10.58 16.15
N GLY A 235 19.70 -9.95 17.24
CA GLY A 235 19.95 -8.50 17.25
C GLY A 235 20.21 -7.94 18.65
N TRP A 236 20.67 -6.70 18.73
CA TRP A 236 21.17 -6.07 19.97
C TRP A 236 20.17 -6.01 21.14
N ARG A 237 18.86 -6.14 20.86
CA ARG A 237 17.80 -6.22 21.89
C ARG A 237 17.66 -7.62 22.50
N ILE A 238 18.23 -8.64 21.88
CA ILE A 238 18.15 -10.05 22.30
C ILE A 238 19.35 -10.41 23.20
N ASP A 239 20.46 -9.69 23.07
CA ASP A 239 21.74 -10.02 23.72
C ASP A 239 21.85 -9.55 25.19
N GLN A 240 20.92 -8.72 25.66
CA GLN A 240 20.93 -8.11 27.00
C GLN A 240 20.16 -8.93 28.05
N GLU A 241 19.39 -9.93 27.63
CA GLU A 241 18.71 -10.87 28.52
C GLU A 241 19.32 -12.26 28.28
N PRO A 242 19.89 -12.95 29.29
CA PRO A 242 20.30 -14.33 29.12
C PRO A 242 19.03 -15.09 28.75
N ALA A 243 18.94 -15.52 27.49
CA ALA A 243 17.78 -16.15 26.88
C ALA A 243 17.21 -17.24 27.81
N LYS A 244 16.31 -16.86 28.71
CA LYS A 244 15.35 -17.76 29.32
C LYS A 244 14.39 -18.08 28.21
N ASN A 245 14.69 -19.06 27.35
CA ASN A 245 13.79 -19.88 26.52
C ASN A 245 12.46 -19.26 26.03
N THR A 246 12.39 -17.96 25.85
CA THR A 246 11.18 -17.19 25.56
C THR A 246 11.67 -16.01 24.75
N VAL A 247 11.68 -16.21 23.43
CA VAL A 247 11.95 -15.14 22.47
C VAL A 247 10.58 -14.69 21.95
N THR A 248 10.38 -13.38 21.97
CA THR A 248 9.11 -12.69 21.72
C THR A 248 8.79 -12.53 20.22
N TYR A 249 7.59 -12.98 19.85
CA TYR A 249 6.61 -12.56 18.82
C TYR A 249 7.00 -12.14 17.40
N GLN A 250 8.27 -12.10 17.00
CA GLN A 250 8.62 -12.35 15.60
C GLN A 250 8.59 -13.87 15.42
N ALA A 251 7.73 -14.37 14.55
CA ALA A 251 7.35 -15.78 14.54
C ALA A 251 8.56 -16.72 14.65
N ASN A 252 8.70 -17.31 15.83
CA ASN A 252 9.83 -18.15 16.17
C ASN A 252 9.55 -19.57 15.64
N ILE A 253 10.60 -20.37 15.43
CA ILE A 253 10.50 -21.76 14.99
C ILE A 253 9.54 -22.60 15.86
N VAL A 254 9.33 -22.22 17.12
CA VAL A 254 8.36 -22.82 18.04
C VAL A 254 6.92 -22.53 17.63
N ASP A 255 6.59 -21.30 17.26
CA ASP A 255 5.25 -20.91 16.82
C ASP A 255 4.92 -21.57 15.47
N ILE A 256 5.91 -21.67 14.57
CA ILE A 256 5.78 -22.40 13.31
C ILE A 256 5.45 -23.87 13.56
N ALA A 257 6.16 -24.50 14.49
CA ALA A 257 6.01 -25.93 14.77
C ALA A 257 4.69 -26.26 15.49
N ASN A 258 4.20 -25.36 16.34
CA ASN A 258 3.02 -25.61 17.17
C ASN A 258 1.70 -25.13 16.55
N ASP A 259 1.72 -23.99 15.84
CA ASP A 259 0.50 -23.29 15.44
C ASP A 259 0.30 -23.16 13.92
N LEU A 260 1.35 -23.41 13.12
CA LEU A 260 1.31 -23.23 11.66
C LEU A 260 1.43 -24.53 10.85
N MET A 261 1.65 -25.68 11.50
CA MET A 261 1.65 -27.00 10.84
C MET A 261 0.52 -27.91 11.35
N PRO A 262 -0.14 -28.69 10.47
CA PRO A 262 0.03 -28.79 9.03
C PRO A 262 -1.06 -27.96 8.34
N LEU A 263 -0.79 -26.69 8.06
CA LEU A 263 -1.56 -25.98 7.03
C LEU A 263 -1.21 -26.52 5.64
#